data_AF-X1HPD8-F1
#
_entry.id   AF-X1HPD8-F1
#
_cell.length_a   1.000
_cell.length_b   1.000
_cell.length_c   1.000
_cell.angle_alpha   90.00
_cell.angle_beta   90.00
_cell.angle_gamma   90.00
#
_symmetry.space_group_name_H-M   'P 1'
#
loop_
_entity.id
_entity.type
_entity.pdbx_description
1 polymer ?
#
loop_
_entity_poly.entity_id
_entity_poly.type
_entity_poly.pdbx_seq_one_letter_code
_entity_poly.pdbx_strand_id
1 'polypeptide(L)'
;MIFAPGSIEDAFMLTQRAFNITQKYHVPVFILPDQYLVDSYYNINSLNINTLEINKNIVKTGSNYERYKFTESGISPRGVPGYGDGLVDADS
;
A
#
# COMPACT_ATOMS: atom_id res chain seq x y z
N MET A 1 -2.17 -10.36 -2.55
CA MET A 1 -3.52 -10.22 -1.95
C MET A 1 -4.49 -9.77 -3.04
N ILE A 2 -5.76 -10.14 -2.95
CA ILE A 2 -6.78 -9.81 -3.96
C ILE A 2 -7.98 -9.19 -3.25
N PHE A 3 -8.47 -8.06 -3.77
CA PHE A 3 -9.70 -7.41 -3.35
C PHE A 3 -10.70 -7.42 -4.51
N ALA A 4 -11.98 -7.60 -4.21
CA ALA A 4 -13.08 -7.55 -5.16
C ALA A 4 -14.16 -6.60 -4.62
N PRO A 5 -14.18 -5.32 -5.05
CA PRO A 5 -15.19 -4.38 -4.59
C PRO A 5 -16.57 -4.72 -5.17
N GLY A 6 -17.63 -4.63 -4.36
CA GLY A 6 -19.01 -4.85 -4.78
C GLY A 6 -19.85 -3.57 -4.90
N SER A 7 -19.32 -2.43 -4.44
CA SER A 7 -19.99 -1.12 -4.46
C SER A 7 -18.98 0.00 -4.77
N ILE A 8 -19.47 1.20 -5.07
CA ILE A 8 -18.63 2.38 -5.32
C ILE A 8 -17.86 2.75 -4.03
N GLU A 9 -18.51 2.63 -2.88
CA GLU A 9 -17.90 2.84 -1.56
C GLU A 9 -16.80 1.80 -1.29
N ASP A 10 -17.05 0.53 -1.61
CA ASP A 10 -16.03 -0.53 -1.48
C ASP A 10 -14.85 -0.27 -2.42
N ALA A 11 -15.10 0.17 -3.65
CA ALA A 11 -14.03 0.49 -4.60
C ALA A 11 -13.10 1.56 -4.02
N PHE A 12 -13.65 2.58 -3.35
CA PHE A 12 -12.85 3.58 -2.67
C PHE A 12 -12.09 3.00 -1.45
N MET A 13 -12.80 2.35 -0.52
CA MET A 13 -12.23 1.90 0.75
C MET A 13 -11.21 0.76 0.57
N LEU A 14 -11.50 -0.21 -0.29
CA LEU A 14 -10.60 -1.34 -0.55
C LEU A 14 -9.37 -0.90 -1.33
N THR A 15 -9.48 0.06 -2.24
CA THR A 15 -8.32 0.61 -2.94
C THR A 15 -7.39 1.35 -1.97
N GLN A 16 -7.94 2.17 -1.07
CA GLN A 16 -7.16 2.83 -0.03
C GLN A 16 -6.43 1.79 0.85
N ARG A 17 -7.15 0.74 1.28
CA ARG A 17 -6.55 -0.36 2.05
C ARG A 17 -5.47 -1.11 1.27
N ALA A 18 -5.66 -1.31 -0.03
CA ALA A 18 -4.69 -1.96 -0.90
C ALA A 18 -3.36 -1.21 -0.89
N PHE A 19 -3.37 0.13 -0.97
CA PHE A 19 -2.15 0.92 -0.84
C PHE A 19 -1.45 0.67 0.50
N ASN A 20 -2.15 0.69 1.63
CA ASN A 20 -1.55 0.39 2.93
C ASN A 20 -0.94 -1.02 3.01
N ILE A 21 -1.61 -2.03 2.44
CA ILE A 21 -1.12 -3.41 2.40
C ILE A 21 0.15 -3.51 1.54
N THR A 22 0.17 -2.92 0.34
CA THR A 22 1.36 -2.94 -0.53
C THR A 22 2.57 -2.33 0.17
N GLN A 23 2.38 -1.22 0.89
CA GLN A 23 3.45 -0.57 1.62
C GLN A 23 3.91 -1.37 2.83
N LYS A 24 3.00 -2.03 3.54
CA LYS A 24 3.33 -2.80 4.74
C LYS A 24 4.05 -4.11 4.42
N TYR A 25 3.62 -4.81 3.37
CA TYR A 25 4.07 -6.18 3.08
C TYR A 25 4.96 -6.31 1.84
N HIS A 26 5.14 -5.24 1.05
CA HIS A 26 5.96 -5.22 -0.17
C HIS A 26 5.52 -6.27 -1.21
N VAL A 27 4.23 -6.59 -1.25
CA VAL A 27 3.65 -7.54 -2.20
C VAL A 27 2.68 -6.84 -3.15
N PRO A 28 2.52 -7.35 -4.38
CA PRO A 28 1.46 -6.88 -5.26
C PRO A 28 0.08 -7.17 -4.66
N VAL A 29 -0.83 -6.21 -4.85
CA VAL A 29 -2.24 -6.32 -4.53
C VAL A 29 -3.05 -6.10 -5.80
N PHE A 30 -3.97 -7.01 -6.08
CA PHE A 30 -4.88 -6.92 -7.22
C PHE A 30 -6.25 -6.45 -6.74
N ILE A 31 -6.87 -5.55 -7.50
CA ILE A 31 -8.24 -5.10 -7.28
C ILE A 31 -9.03 -5.54 -8.51
N LEU A 32 -10.08 -6.32 -8.29
CA LEU A 32 -10.88 -6.97 -9.33
C LEU A 32 -12.30 -6.40 -9.33
N PRO A 33 -12.52 -5.20 -9.91
CA PRO A 33 -13.87 -4.73 -10.16
C PRO A 33 -14.51 -5.56 -11.29
N ASP A 34 -15.84 -5.57 -11.34
CA ASP A 34 -16.57 -6.08 -12.50
C ASP A 34 -16.93 -4.94 -13.48
N GLN A 35 -17.38 -5.31 -14.68
CA GLN A 35 -17.73 -4.35 -15.72
C GLN A 35 -18.90 -3.45 -15.28
N TYR A 36 -19.90 -4.00 -14.58
CA TYR A 36 -21.07 -3.25 -14.16
C TYR A 36 -20.68 -2.12 -13.21
N LEU A 37 -19.81 -2.40 -12.24
CA LEU A 37 -19.32 -1.42 -11.28
C LEU A 37 -18.52 -0.31 -11.97
N VAL A 38 -17.66 -0.64 -12.93
CA VAL A 38 -16.85 0.34 -13.66
C VAL A 38 -17.69 1.25 -14.56
N ASP A 39 -18.77 0.71 -15.15
CA ASP A 39 -19.68 1.47 -16.01
C ASP A 39 -20.77 2.22 -15.23
N SER A 40 -20.89 1.96 -13.91
CA SER A 40 -21.93 2.53 -13.07
C SER A 40 -21.61 3.92 -12.54
N TYR A 41 -22.65 4.76 -12.45
CA TYR A 41 -22.60 6.07 -11.82
C TYR A 41 -23.82 6.23 -10.92
N TYR A 42 -23.60 6.41 -9.62
CA TYR A 42 -24.66 6.58 -8.63
C TYR A 42 -24.30 7.64 -7.60
N ASN A 43 -25.32 8.28 -7.03
CA ASN A 43 -25.13 9.14 -5.87
C ASN A 43 -24.89 8.26 -4.65
N ILE A 44 -23.80 8.54 -3.95
CA ILE A 44 -23.47 7.91 -2.66
C ILE A 44 -23.52 8.96 -1.56
N ASN A 45 -23.63 8.51 -0.31
CA ASN A 45 -23.40 9.39 0.82
C ASN A 45 -21.95 9.88 0.83
N SER A 46 -21.68 10.99 1.52
CA SER A 46 -20.32 11.48 1.68
C SER A 46 -19.42 10.41 2.29
N LEU A 47 -18.30 10.11 1.63
CA LEU A 47 -17.28 9.20 2.14
C LEU A 47 -16.66 9.78 3.41
N ASN A 48 -16.58 8.98 4.47
CA ASN A 48 -15.93 9.39 5.71
C ASN A 48 -14.41 9.24 5.60
N ILE A 49 -13.75 10.28 5.10
CA ILE A 49 -12.29 10.30 4.91
C ILE A 49 -11.50 10.40 6.22
N ASN A 50 -12.13 10.85 7.31
CA ASN A 50 -11.45 11.08 8.58
C ASN A 50 -11.03 9.79 9.28
N THR A 51 -11.59 8.65 8.87
CA THR A 51 -11.23 7.32 9.36
C THR A 51 -10.08 6.68 8.57
N LEU A 52 -9.61 7.32 7.50
CA LEU A 52 -8.57 6.77 6.65
C LEU A 52 -7.19 7.04 7.23
N GLU A 53 -6.43 5.98 7.46
CA GLU A 53 -5.02 6.07 7.85
C GLU A 53 -4.12 5.86 6.65
N ILE A 54 -3.11 6.71 6.46
CA ILE A 54 -2.11 6.55 5.39
C ILE A 54 -0.80 6.06 6.01
N ASN A 55 -0.53 4.76 5.83
CA ASN A 55 0.65 4.10 6.38
C ASN A 55 1.69 3.87 5.28
N LYS A 56 2.65 4.80 5.16
CA LYS A 56 3.71 4.73 4.13
C LYS A 56 4.69 3.59 4.36
N ASN A 57 4.83 3.11 5.60
CA ASN A 57 5.77 2.06 6.01
C ASN A 57 7.20 2.30 5.49
N ILE A 58 7.66 3.56 5.54
CA ILE A 58 9.00 3.99 5.13
C ILE A 58 9.82 4.27 6.39
N VAL A 59 11.07 3.79 6.41
CA VAL A 59 12.04 4.07 7.47
C VAL A 59 13.13 5.01 6.95
N LYS A 60 13.68 5.85 7.84
CA LYS A 60 14.89 6.63 7.54
C LYS A 60 16.07 5.67 7.49
N THR A 61 16.81 5.68 6.39
CA THR A 61 17.95 4.77 6.19
C THR A 61 19.17 5.24 6.97
N GLY A 62 19.90 4.31 7.58
CA GLY A 62 21.25 4.56 8.10
C GLY A 62 22.30 4.08 7.11
N SER A 63 23.57 4.38 7.34
CA SER A 63 24.70 3.99 6.46
C SER A 63 24.74 2.49 6.15
N ASN A 64 24.32 1.65 7.09
CA ASN A 64 24.32 0.18 6.97
C ASN A 64 22.92 -0.35 6.60
N TYR A 65 22.18 0.39 5.77
CA TYR A 65 20.86 -0.04 5.31
C TYR A 65 20.98 -1.20 4.33
N GLU A 66 20.21 -2.26 4.56
CA GLU A 66 20.12 -3.43 3.70
C GLU A 66 18.66 -3.58 3.26
N ARG A 67 18.41 -3.52 1.94
CA ARG A 67 17.04 -3.58 1.41
C ARG A 67 16.37 -4.92 1.70
N TYR A 68 17.12 -6.02 1.66
CA TYR A 68 16.62 -7.38 1.85
C TYR A 68 17.04 -8.00 3.19
N LYS A 69 17.20 -7.17 4.22
CA LYS A 69 17.53 -7.63 5.57
C LYS A 69 16.55 -8.70 6.07
N PHE A 70 17.08 -9.82 6.56
CA PHE A 70 16.29 -10.85 7.23
C PHE A 70 15.77 -10.34 8.59
N THR A 71 14.47 -10.47 8.81
CA THR A 71 13.79 -10.10 10.06
C THR A 71 12.89 -11.26 10.48
N GLU A 72 12.57 -11.33 11.78
CA GLU A 72 11.67 -12.38 12.31
C GLU A 72 10.28 -12.35 11.68
N SER A 73 9.79 -11.17 11.29
CA SER A 73 8.51 -11.01 10.60
C SER A 73 8.55 -11.36 9.11
N GLY A 74 9.75 -11.57 8.54
CA GLY A 74 9.95 -11.74 7.10
C GLY A 74 9.77 -10.46 6.28
N ILE A 75 9.58 -9.31 6.92
CA ILE A 75 9.42 -8.01 6.26
C ILE A 75 10.67 -7.17 6.49
N SER A 76 11.48 -6.99 5.44
CA SER A 76 12.65 -6.12 5.47
C SER A 76 12.22 -4.63 5.53
N PRO A 77 12.88 -3.77 6.33
CA PRO A 77 12.54 -2.35 6.40
C PRO A 77 12.66 -1.66 5.03
N ARG A 78 11.71 -0.80 4.67
CA ARG A 78 11.70 -0.09 3.37
C ARG A 78 12.23 1.33 3.50
N GLY A 79 13.41 1.57 2.94
CA GLY A 79 13.93 2.91 2.68
C GLY A 79 13.40 3.44 1.34
N VAL A 80 13.54 4.76 1.15
CA VAL A 80 13.36 5.40 -0.17
C VAL A 80 14.59 6.27 -0.47
N PRO A 81 14.98 6.42 -1.74
CA PRO A 81 16.12 7.25 -2.12
C PRO A 81 16.00 8.67 -1.55
N GLY A 82 17.10 9.18 -0.99
CA GLY A 82 17.16 10.53 -0.41
C GLY A 82 16.57 10.66 1.00
N TYR A 83 16.08 9.56 1.62
CA TYR A 83 15.59 9.58 3.00
C TYR A 83 16.54 8.85 3.96
N GLY A 84 17.57 9.55 4.40
CA GLY A 84 18.63 9.03 5.26
C GLY A 84 19.99 8.96 4.56
N ASP A 85 20.95 8.31 5.20
CA ASP A 85 22.35 8.24 4.74
C ASP A 85 22.68 6.89 4.06
N GLY A 86 21.72 5.96 4.04
CA GLY A 86 21.90 4.64 3.46
C GLY A 86 21.65 4.61 1.95
N LEU A 87 22.42 3.79 1.25
CA LEU A 87 22.18 3.52 -0.17
C LEU A 87 20.93 2.65 -0.32
N VAL A 88 19.96 3.09 -1.12
CA VAL A 88 18.77 2.31 -1.45
C VAL A 88 18.96 1.70 -2.83
N ASP A 89 19.39 0.44 -2.86
CA ASP A 89 19.46 -0.37 -4.07
C ASP A 89 18.77 -1.74 -3.91
N ALA A 90 18.78 -2.53 -4.97
CA ALA A 90 18.22 -3.89 -5.00
C ALA A 90 19.29 -5.01 -5.05
N ASP A 91 20.58 -4.66 -5.03
CA ASP A 91 21.71 -5.60 -5.06
C ASP A 91 22.35 -5.81 -3.67
N SER A 92 21.79 -5.17 -2.63
CA SER A 92 22.21 -5.23 -1.22
C SER A 92 21.76 -6.49 -0.47
#